data_AF-E6WUQ8-F1
#
_entry.id   AF-E6WUQ8-F1
#
_cell.length_a   1.000
_cell.length_b   1.000
_cell.length_c   1.000
_cell.angle_alpha   90.00
_cell.angle_beta   90.00
_cell.angle_gamma   90.00
#
_symmetry.space_group_name_H-M   'P 1'
#
loop_
_entity.id
_entity.type
_entity.pdbx_description
1 polymer ?
#
loop_
_entity_poly.entity_id
_entity_poly.type
_entity_poly.pdbx_seq_one_letter_code
_entity_poly.pdbx_strand_id
1 'polypeptide(L)'
;MKPLVIPPAALRDEKAIQMLSAWIAERGQHCTINIGLWQGNGREEASAWGIFLADTIRHIANALQEQYGQSTADSIAAMLESLHDELSGPTSSVQGGFHHGHG
;
A
#
# COMPACT_ATOMS: atom_id res chain seq x y z
N MET A 1 0.69 -14.06 14.85
CA MET A 1 0.12 -13.14 13.85
C MET A 1 -1.02 -13.84 13.13
N LYS A 2 -2.17 -13.20 12.90
CA LYS A 2 -3.18 -13.70 11.95
C LYS A 2 -2.94 -13.00 10.61
N PRO A 3 -2.58 -13.70 9.52
CA PRO A 3 -2.38 -13.06 8.23
C PRO A 3 -3.70 -12.51 7.68
N LEU A 4 -3.63 -11.45 6.89
CA LEU A 4 -4.78 -11.03 6.08
C LEU A 4 -5.13 -12.13 5.06
N VAL A 5 -6.40 -12.24 4.74
CA VAL A 5 -6.84 -13.16 3.68
C VAL A 5 -6.32 -12.67 2.33
N ILE A 6 -5.84 -13.60 1.50
CA ILE A 6 -5.54 -13.29 0.10
C ILE A 6 -6.86 -12.87 -0.56
N PRO A 7 -6.91 -11.73 -1.27
CA PRO A 7 -8.12 -11.28 -1.94
C PRO A 7 -8.69 -12.40 -2.84
N PRO A 8 -10.00 -12.68 -2.82
CA PRO A 8 -10.58 -13.74 -3.64
C PRO A 8 -10.28 -13.61 -5.14
N ALA A 9 -10.12 -12.37 -5.65
CA ALA A 9 -9.70 -12.14 -7.03
C ALA A 9 -8.27 -12.66 -7.29
N ALA A 10 -7.33 -12.40 -6.36
CA ALA A 10 -5.96 -12.88 -6.46
C ALA A 10 -5.85 -14.41 -6.31
N LEU A 11 -6.75 -15.05 -5.55
CA LEU A 11 -6.79 -16.52 -5.45
C LEU A 11 -7.27 -17.20 -6.74
N ARG A 12 -8.11 -16.54 -7.54
CA ARG A 12 -8.70 -17.12 -8.76
C ARG A 12 -7.90 -16.82 -10.03
N ASP A 13 -7.05 -15.81 -10.00
CA ASP A 13 -6.27 -15.38 -11.14
C ASP A 13 -4.87 -15.99 -11.08
N GLU A 14 -4.57 -16.94 -11.97
CA GLU A 14 -3.24 -17.57 -12.08
C GLU A 14 -2.13 -16.55 -12.43
N LYS A 15 -2.50 -15.37 -12.93
CA LYS A 15 -1.59 -14.27 -13.24
C LYS A 15 -1.57 -13.19 -12.17
N ALA A 16 -2.18 -13.43 -11.00
CA ALA A 16 -2.15 -12.50 -9.89
C ALA A 16 -0.70 -12.23 -9.46
N ILE A 17 -0.36 -10.95 -9.27
CA ILE A 17 0.95 -10.52 -8.81
C ILE A 17 0.78 -9.74 -7.51
N GLN A 18 1.49 -10.16 -6.47
CA GLN A 18 1.55 -9.40 -5.22
C GLN A 18 2.47 -8.19 -5.41
N MET A 19 1.91 -6.99 -5.27
CA MET A 19 2.66 -5.74 -5.41
C MET A 19 3.27 -5.26 -4.10
N LEU A 20 2.48 -5.30 -3.02
CA LEU A 20 2.85 -4.78 -1.71
C LEU A 20 2.31 -5.71 -0.62
N SER A 21 3.09 -5.86 0.43
CA SER A 21 2.62 -6.39 1.72
C SER A 21 3.25 -5.59 2.83
N ALA A 22 2.46 -5.28 3.86
CA ALA A 22 2.91 -4.45 4.98
C ALA A 22 2.46 -5.05 6.32
N TRP A 23 3.28 -4.84 7.35
CA TRP A 23 3.07 -5.32 8.70
C TRP A 23 3.51 -4.27 9.71
N ILE A 24 2.84 -4.25 10.86
CA ILE A 24 3.39 -3.62 12.06
C ILE A 24 4.13 -4.69 12.86
N ALA A 25 5.45 -4.59 12.90
CA ALA A 25 6.34 -5.51 13.61
C ALA A 25 7.45 -4.69 14.30
N GLU A 26 8.00 -5.17 15.42
CA GLU A 26 9.10 -4.50 16.13
C GLU A 26 8.89 -3.00 16.42
N ARG A 27 7.63 -2.57 16.62
CA ARG A 27 7.20 -1.16 16.83
C ARG A 27 7.35 -0.25 15.60
N GLY A 28 7.52 -0.81 14.41
CA GLY A 28 7.62 -0.08 13.16
C GLY A 28 6.80 -0.71 12.03
N GLN A 29 6.72 0.00 10.92
CA GLN A 29 6.19 -0.56 9.67
C GLN A 29 7.30 -1.35 8.96
N HIS A 30 6.97 -2.56 8.54
CA HIS A 30 7.80 -3.39 7.67
C HIS A 30 7.00 -3.70 6.40
N CYS A 31 7.66 -3.67 5.24
CA CYS A 31 6.98 -3.99 3.99
C CYS A 31 7.87 -4.76 3.01
N THR A 32 7.21 -5.48 2.10
CA THR A 32 7.80 -6.08 0.90
C THR A 32 7.15 -5.45 -0.32
N ILE A 33 7.97 -5.02 -1.27
CA ILE A 33 7.52 -4.26 -2.45
C ILE A 33 8.10 -4.91 -3.70
N ASN A 34 7.24 -5.20 -4.69
CA ASN A 34 7.65 -5.71 -5.99
C ASN A 34 8.00 -4.55 -6.94
N ILE A 35 9.16 -3.93 -6.70
CA ILE A 35 9.65 -2.80 -7.50
C ILE A 35 10.19 -3.27 -8.85
N GLY A 36 9.93 -2.50 -9.90
CA GLY A 36 10.43 -2.73 -11.26
C GLY A 36 9.47 -3.51 -12.17
N LEU A 37 8.36 -4.02 -11.62
CA LEU A 37 7.34 -4.71 -12.42
C LEU A 37 6.74 -3.79 -13.48
N TRP A 38 6.43 -2.54 -13.16
CA TRP A 38 5.80 -1.64 -14.12
C TRP A 38 6.78 -1.14 -15.17
N GLN A 39 8.00 -0.82 -14.75
CA GLN A 39 9.11 -0.51 -15.65
C GLN A 39 9.33 -1.64 -16.67
N GLY A 40 9.36 -2.90 -16.21
CA GLY A 40 9.50 -4.07 -17.07
C GLY A 40 8.35 -4.26 -18.06
N ASN A 41 7.18 -3.69 -17.77
CA ASN A 41 5.98 -3.71 -18.61
C ASN A 41 5.77 -2.39 -19.40
N GLY A 42 6.79 -1.53 -19.48
CA GLY A 42 6.77 -0.31 -20.29
C GLY A 42 5.99 0.86 -19.68
N ARG A 43 5.73 0.84 -18.37
CA ARG A 43 5.12 1.96 -17.63
C ARG A 43 6.18 2.66 -16.77
N GLU A 44 5.98 3.95 -16.53
CA GLU A 44 6.81 4.70 -15.58
C GLU A 44 6.47 4.25 -14.14
N GLU A 45 7.48 3.79 -13.41
CA GLU A 45 7.32 3.09 -12.13
C GLU A 45 6.71 3.99 -11.03
N ALA A 46 7.18 5.23 -10.88
CA ALA A 46 6.73 6.13 -9.82
C ALA A 46 5.26 6.55 -10.03
N SER A 47 4.88 6.88 -11.26
CA SER A 47 3.50 7.21 -11.64
C SER A 47 2.56 6.03 -11.42
N ALA A 48 3.01 4.81 -11.75
CA ALA A 48 2.23 3.61 -11.50
C ALA A 48 2.07 3.32 -9.99
N TRP A 49 3.10 3.54 -9.16
CA TRP A 49 2.99 3.49 -7.69
C TRP A 49 1.99 4.54 -7.19
N GLY A 50 2.02 5.76 -7.74
CA GLY A 50 1.07 6.81 -7.38
C GLY A 50 -0.39 6.41 -7.60
N ILE A 51 -0.70 5.78 -8.74
CA ILE A 51 -2.05 5.28 -9.03
C ILE A 51 -2.42 4.14 -8.08
N PHE A 52 -1.51 3.17 -7.87
CA PHE A 52 -1.74 2.04 -6.98
C PHE A 52 -2.01 2.48 -5.52
N LEU A 53 -1.26 3.46 -5.02
CA LEU A 53 -1.45 4.02 -3.69
C LEU A 53 -2.75 4.81 -3.57
N ALA A 54 -3.14 5.56 -4.62
CA ALA A 54 -4.42 6.25 -4.65
C ALA A 54 -5.61 5.27 -4.57
N ASP A 55 -5.55 4.13 -5.28
CA ASP A 55 -6.54 3.06 -5.16
C ASP A 55 -6.57 2.45 -3.76
N THR A 56 -5.41 2.25 -3.16
CA THR A 56 -5.30 1.75 -1.79
C THR A 56 -5.96 2.69 -0.79
N ILE A 57 -5.73 4.01 -0.91
CA ILE A 57 -6.38 5.05 -0.09
C ILE A 57 -7.90 4.99 -0.24
N ARG A 58 -8.42 4.87 -1.46
CA ARG A 58 -9.86 4.72 -1.71
C ARG A 58 -10.43 3.48 -1.04
N HIS A 59 -9.73 2.34 -1.09
CA HIS A 59 -10.16 1.12 -0.42
C HIS A 59 -10.19 1.26 1.10
N ILE A 60 -9.20 1.92 1.71
CA ILE A 60 -9.19 2.21 3.14
C ILE A 60 -10.40 3.08 3.52
N ALA A 61 -10.67 4.14 2.77
CA ALA A 61 -11.80 5.03 3.02
C ALA A 61 -13.15 4.31 2.92
N ASN A 62 -13.32 3.42 1.94
CA ASN A 62 -14.51 2.58 1.82
C ASN A 62 -14.65 1.64 3.03
N ALA A 63 -13.55 1.03 3.49
CA ALA A 63 -13.58 0.17 4.68
C ALA A 63 -13.91 0.96 5.95
N LEU A 64 -13.39 2.18 6.10
CA LEU A 64 -13.71 3.06 7.24
C LEU A 64 -15.19 3.47 7.25
N GLN A 65 -15.77 3.73 6.07
CA GLN A 65 -17.20 3.96 5.94
C GLN A 65 -18.00 2.71 6.34
N GLU A 66 -17.66 1.54 5.79
CA GLU A 66 -18.41 0.30 6.03
C GLU A 66 -18.36 -0.14 7.49
N GLN A 67 -17.18 -0.06 8.13
CA GLN A 67 -16.97 -0.53 9.50
C GLN A 67 -17.40 0.48 10.56
N TYR A 68 -17.26 1.79 10.29
CA TYR A 68 -17.42 2.83 11.32
C TYR A 68 -18.38 3.96 10.92
N GLY A 69 -19.00 3.92 9.74
CA GLY A 69 -19.91 4.95 9.26
C GLY A 69 -19.24 6.28 8.93
N GLN A 70 -17.91 6.31 8.76
CA GLN A 70 -17.17 7.53 8.47
C GLN A 70 -17.44 8.03 7.04
N SER A 71 -17.34 9.35 6.85
CA SER A 71 -17.41 9.98 5.53
C SER A 71 -16.19 9.62 4.69
N THR A 72 -16.38 8.93 3.56
CA THR A 72 -15.30 8.56 2.64
C THR A 72 -14.48 9.78 2.21
N ALA A 73 -15.14 10.91 1.93
CA ALA A 73 -14.45 12.13 1.50
C ALA A 73 -13.56 12.70 2.62
N ASP A 74 -14.08 12.78 3.84
CA ASP A 74 -13.33 13.31 4.99
C ASP A 74 -12.17 12.38 5.36
N SER A 75 -12.37 11.06 5.31
CA SER A 75 -11.30 10.08 5.53
C SER A 75 -10.19 10.20 4.49
N ILE A 76 -10.53 10.40 3.21
CA ILE A 76 -9.52 10.62 2.16
C ILE A 76 -8.76 11.93 2.40
N ALA A 77 -9.46 13.02 2.73
CA ALA A 77 -8.83 14.30 3.01
C ALA A 77 -7.82 14.19 4.18
N ALA A 78 -8.24 13.59 5.29
CA ALA A 78 -7.39 13.39 6.46
C ALA A 78 -6.17 12.49 6.17
N MET A 79 -6.34 11.44 5.36
CA MET A 79 -5.23 10.58 4.93
C MET A 79 -4.24 11.33 4.04
N LEU A 80 -4.71 12.17 3.11
CA LEU A 80 -3.84 12.95 2.22
C LEU A 80 -3.05 14.02 2.98
N GLU A 81 -3.68 14.70 3.94
CA GLU A 81 -3.02 15.65 4.84
C GLU A 81 -1.92 14.95 5.63
N SER A 82 -2.25 13.87 6.33
CA SER A 82 -1.29 13.10 7.14
C SER A 82 -0.14 12.52 6.30
N LEU A 83 -0.45 12.03 5.09
CA LEU A 83 0.55 11.51 4.15
C LEU A 83 1.51 12.59 3.69
N HIS A 84 1.00 13.78 3.33
CA HIS A 84 1.82 14.88 2.87
C HIS A 84 2.75 15.40 3.97
N ASP A 85 2.22 15.52 5.19
CA ASP A 85 2.99 15.93 6.37
C ASP A 85 4.10 14.93 6.67
N GLU A 86 3.80 13.62 6.70
CA GLU A 86 4.81 12.58 6.97
C GLU A 86 5.88 12.50 5.87
N LEU A 87 5.52 12.70 4.59
CA LEU A 87 6.49 12.76 3.49
C LEU A 87 7.40 14.01 3.57
N SER A 88 6.87 15.12 4.08
CA SER A 88 7.60 16.38 4.19
C SER A 88 8.45 16.48 5.47
N GLY A 89 8.00 15.85 6.55
CA GLY A 89 8.65 15.82 7.86
C GLY A 89 8.44 14.48 8.55
N PRO A 90 9.21 13.43 8.19
CA PRO A 90 9.02 12.09 8.71
C PRO A 90 9.11 12.03 10.24
N THR A 91 8.11 11.42 10.87
CA THR A 91 8.06 11.24 12.32
C THR A 91 8.78 9.97 12.77
N SER A 92 9.09 9.07 11.83
CA SER A 92 9.85 7.85 12.08
C SER A 92 10.83 7.55 10.94
N SER A 93 11.88 6.78 11.24
CA SER A 93 12.78 6.29 10.19
C SER A 93 12.11 5.16 9.41
N VAL A 94 12.30 5.16 8.09
CA VAL A 94 11.96 4.00 7.26
C VAL A 94 12.82 2.82 7.72
N GLN A 95 12.16 1.74 8.14
CA GLN A 95 12.84 0.51 8.55
C GLN A 95 12.76 -0.56 7.46
N GLY A 96 13.80 -1.40 7.39
CA GLY A 96 13.97 -2.40 6.35
C GLY A 96 14.99 -1.99 5.28
N GLY A 97 15.26 -2.89 4.34
CA GLY A 97 16.15 -2.67 3.21
C GLY A 97 15.49 -3.13 1.92
N PHE A 98 16.02 -2.66 0.78
CA PHE A 98 15.63 -3.21 -0.50
C PHE A 98 16.30 -4.58 -0.68
N HIS A 99 15.49 -5.64 -0.63
CA HIS A 99 15.93 -6.98 -0.97
C HIS A 99 15.44 -7.27 -2.38
N HIS A 100 16.37 -7.37 -3.34
CA HIS A 100 16.06 -7.95 -4.64
C HIS A 100 15.51 -9.36 -4.39
N GLY A 101 14.22 -9.59 -4.66
CA GLY A 101 13.64 -10.92 -4.61
C GLY A 101 14.46 -11.87 -5.48
N HIS A 102 14.53 -13.15 -5.10
CA HIS A 102 15.28 -14.17 -5.84
C HIS A 102 14.91 -14.09 -7.33
N GLY A 103 15.90 -13.75 -8.16
CA GLY A 103 15.79 -13.84 -9.62
C GLY A 103 15.69 -15.28 -10.11
#